data_AF-A0A7C3ICS7-F1
#
_entry.id   AF-A0A7C3ICS7-F1
#
_cell.length_a   1.000
_cell.length_b   1.000
_cell.length_c   1.000
_cell.angle_alpha   90.00
_cell.angle_beta   90.00
_cell.angle_gamma   90.00
#
_symmetry.space_group_name_H-M   'P 1'
#
loop_
_entity.id
_entity.type
_entity.pdbx_description
1 polymer ?
#
loop_
_entity_poly.entity_id
_entity_poly.type
_entity_poly.pdbx_seq_one_letter_code
_entity_poly.pdbx_strand_id
1 'polypeptide(L)'
;DGNGDVCDNCPDVYNPDQADFDGEGRGDACDPVALRFQAIEQALQNCGCPVAPTAVQLSSLKAIPANKKVTLTWRTETEADNAGFNIWRAEGFQKINEALIPALGSPVSGEDYDFVDEWVLNGKRYFYLLEDIDTNGNSTFHGPVKAVPRRWYGGER
;
A
#
# COMPACT_ATOMS: atom_id res chain seq x y z
N ASP A 1 -8.46 -28.30 35.13
CA ASP A 1 -9.75 -29.00 35.02
C ASP A 1 -10.74 -28.07 34.35
N GLY A 2 -10.73 -28.01 33.01
CA GLY A 2 -11.72 -27.24 32.24
C GLY A 2 -11.87 -25.80 32.72
N ASN A 3 -10.80 -25.01 32.58
CA ASN A 3 -10.66 -23.64 33.05
C ASN A 3 -11.89 -22.77 32.74
N GLY A 4 -12.78 -22.66 33.72
CA GLY A 4 -13.67 -21.53 33.95
C GLY A 4 -13.24 -20.86 35.25
N ASP A 5 -12.09 -20.18 35.22
CA ASP A 5 -11.57 -19.36 36.33
C ASP A 5 -11.85 -17.87 36.01
N VAL A 6 -11.59 -16.95 36.95
CA VAL A 6 -11.81 -15.49 36.85
C VAL A 6 -11.14 -14.84 35.62
N CYS A 7 -10.21 -15.55 34.98
CA CYS A 7 -9.51 -15.13 33.77
C CYS A 7 -10.09 -15.72 32.48
N ASP A 8 -11.20 -16.48 32.52
CA ASP A 8 -11.83 -17.08 31.35
C ASP A 8 -12.65 -16.03 30.56
N ASN A 9 -12.17 -15.67 29.38
CA ASN A 9 -12.83 -14.74 28.49
C ASN A 9 -13.91 -15.38 27.60
N CYS A 10 -14.10 -16.71 27.66
CA CYS A 10 -15.21 -17.44 27.04
C CYS A 10 -15.77 -18.60 27.90
N PRO A 11 -16.56 -18.30 28.96
CA PRO A 11 -17.07 -19.30 29.91
C PRO A 11 -17.85 -20.49 29.32
N ASP A 12 -18.51 -20.27 28.19
CA ASP A 12 -19.36 -21.27 27.53
C ASP A 12 -18.67 -21.95 26.33
N VAL A 13 -17.46 -21.52 25.96
CA VAL A 13 -16.74 -22.00 24.77
C VAL A 13 -15.31 -22.36 25.14
N TYR A 14 -14.95 -23.63 24.97
CA TYR A 14 -13.59 -24.09 25.26
C TYR A 14 -12.54 -23.39 24.36
N ASN A 15 -11.74 -22.50 24.94
CA ASN A 15 -10.66 -21.75 24.28
C ASN A 15 -9.40 -21.69 25.20
N PRO A 16 -8.58 -22.74 25.23
CA PRO A 16 -7.47 -22.86 26.18
C PRO A 16 -6.36 -21.81 25.99
N ASP A 17 -6.31 -21.16 24.83
CA ASP A 17 -5.39 -20.08 24.50
C ASP A 17 -5.87 -18.69 24.95
N GLN A 18 -7.15 -18.55 25.30
CA GLN A 18 -7.74 -17.33 25.83
C GLN A 18 -7.47 -16.10 24.94
N ALA A 19 -7.41 -16.32 23.62
CA ALA A 19 -7.16 -15.25 22.65
C ALA A 19 -8.25 -14.19 22.69
N ASP A 20 -7.86 -12.92 22.61
CA ASP A 20 -8.70 -11.72 22.62
C ASP A 20 -7.98 -10.68 21.77
N PHE A 21 -8.22 -10.72 20.46
CA PHE A 21 -7.44 -9.96 19.48
C PHE A 21 -7.68 -8.45 19.57
N ASP A 22 -8.92 -8.03 19.83
CA ASP A 22 -9.28 -6.62 19.92
C ASP A 22 -9.19 -6.05 21.34
N GLY A 23 -8.93 -6.91 22.33
CA GLY A 23 -8.62 -6.53 23.70
C GLY A 23 -9.83 -6.02 24.47
N GLU A 24 -11.04 -6.41 24.07
CA GLU A 24 -12.28 -5.97 24.71
C GLU A 24 -12.66 -6.82 25.94
N GLY A 25 -11.87 -7.85 26.26
CA GLY A 25 -12.08 -8.74 27.40
C GLY A 25 -13.03 -9.91 27.09
N ARG A 26 -13.43 -10.08 25.83
CA ARG A 26 -14.23 -11.21 25.34
C ARG A 26 -13.36 -12.03 24.39
N GLY A 27 -13.31 -13.34 24.59
CA GLY A 27 -12.42 -14.16 23.78
C GLY A 27 -12.90 -14.32 22.34
N ASP A 28 -11.94 -14.45 21.43
CA ASP A 28 -12.17 -14.62 19.99
C ASP A 28 -13.14 -15.77 19.70
N ALA A 29 -13.05 -16.86 20.47
CA ALA A 29 -13.86 -18.06 20.31
C ALA A 29 -15.37 -17.84 20.56
N CYS A 30 -15.73 -16.80 21.30
CA CYS A 30 -17.10 -16.48 21.66
C CYS A 30 -17.52 -15.05 21.25
N ASP A 31 -16.66 -14.30 20.55
CA ASP A 31 -16.99 -13.01 19.98
C ASP A 31 -17.40 -13.13 18.49
N PRO A 32 -18.67 -12.85 18.13
CA PRO A 32 -19.11 -12.88 16.73
C PRO A 32 -18.43 -11.87 15.81
N VAL A 33 -17.80 -10.81 16.33
CA VAL A 33 -17.08 -9.81 15.53
C VAL A 33 -15.68 -10.34 15.19
N ALA A 34 -14.91 -10.80 16.17
CA ALA A 34 -13.66 -11.52 15.99
C ALA A 34 -13.84 -12.74 15.08
N LEU A 35 -14.88 -13.56 15.27
CA LEU A 35 -15.16 -14.71 14.39
C LEU A 35 -15.44 -14.30 12.93
N ARG A 36 -15.96 -13.09 12.68
CA ARG A 36 -16.14 -12.56 11.30
C ARG A 36 -14.82 -12.08 10.70
N PHE A 37 -13.97 -11.44 11.50
CA PHE A 37 -12.63 -11.01 11.07
C PHE A 37 -11.71 -12.23 10.86
N GLN A 38 -11.72 -13.18 11.79
CA GLN A 38 -11.00 -14.45 11.69
C GLN A 38 -11.50 -15.32 10.54
N ALA A 39 -12.81 -15.39 10.25
CA ALA A 39 -13.28 -16.13 9.09
C ALA A 39 -12.78 -15.58 7.74
N ILE A 40 -12.47 -14.28 7.66
CA ILE A 40 -11.86 -13.66 6.48
C ILE A 40 -10.36 -13.99 6.41
N GLU A 41 -9.65 -14.03 7.55
CA GLU A 41 -8.23 -14.43 7.62
C GLU A 41 -8.01 -15.94 7.42
N GLN A 42 -8.94 -16.77 7.89
CA GLN A 42 -8.84 -18.22 7.90
C GLN A 42 -9.28 -18.86 6.57
N ALA A 43 -10.14 -18.16 5.80
CA ALA A 43 -10.39 -18.50 4.40
C ALA A 43 -9.15 -18.30 3.48
N LEU A 44 -8.11 -17.63 3.98
CA LEU A 44 -6.85 -17.36 3.28
C LEU A 44 -5.66 -18.21 3.78
N GLN A 45 -5.85 -19.09 4.76
CA GLN A 45 -4.75 -19.83 5.43
C GLN A 45 -4.53 -21.29 4.96
N ASN A 46 -5.33 -21.82 4.03
CA ASN A 46 -5.11 -23.19 3.52
C ASN A 46 -4.04 -23.29 2.41
N CYS A 47 -3.35 -22.19 2.10
CA CYS A 47 -2.06 -22.19 1.42
C CYS A 47 -1.18 -21.22 2.22
N GLY A 48 -0.03 -21.70 2.70
CA GLY A 48 0.80 -21.01 3.71
C GLY A 48 1.53 -19.74 3.24
N CYS A 49 0.81 -18.71 2.80
CA CYS A 49 1.30 -17.33 2.73
C CYS A 49 0.25 -16.37 3.32
N PRO A 50 0.63 -15.45 4.23
CA PRO A 50 -0.26 -14.41 4.72
C PRO A 50 -0.55 -13.41 3.60
N VAL A 51 -1.79 -13.37 3.08
CA VAL A 51 -2.27 -12.34 2.14
C VAL A 51 -2.96 -11.22 2.90
N ALA A 52 -2.17 -10.26 3.38
CA ALA A 52 -2.61 -8.88 3.38
C ALA A 52 -2.71 -8.41 1.91
N PRO A 53 -3.54 -7.41 1.53
CA PRO A 53 -3.53 -6.87 0.17
C PRO A 53 -2.09 -6.44 -0.17
N THR A 54 -1.40 -7.23 -0.98
CA THR A 54 0.03 -7.08 -1.27
C THR A 54 0.16 -6.68 -2.73
N ALA A 55 -0.35 -5.51 -3.08
CA ALA A 55 -0.27 -5.09 -4.46
C ALA A 55 1.19 -4.83 -4.86
N VAL A 56 2.01 -4.20 -4.01
CA VAL A 56 3.36 -3.77 -4.41
C VAL A 56 4.32 -3.64 -3.22
N GLN A 57 5.51 -4.25 -3.31
CA GLN A 57 6.67 -3.87 -2.47
C GLN A 57 7.56 -2.90 -3.26
N LEU A 58 7.78 -1.69 -2.76
CA LEU A 58 8.63 -0.69 -3.43
C LEU A 58 10.05 -0.69 -2.88
N SER A 59 11.04 -0.78 -3.76
CA SER A 59 12.45 -0.50 -3.42
C SER A 59 12.83 0.95 -3.66
N SER A 60 12.11 1.66 -4.54
CA SER A 60 12.36 3.08 -4.78
C SER A 60 11.13 3.84 -5.26
N LEU A 61 11.04 5.11 -4.85
CA LEU A 61 10.12 6.11 -5.38
C LEU A 61 10.85 7.46 -5.36
N LYS A 62 10.98 8.12 -6.50
CA LYS A 62 11.73 9.39 -6.65
C LYS A 62 11.02 10.33 -7.61
N ALA A 63 11.18 11.63 -7.36
CA ALA A 63 10.78 12.71 -8.26
C ALA A 63 12.02 13.47 -8.71
N ILE A 64 12.35 13.37 -10.00
CA ILE A 64 13.57 13.91 -10.59
C ILE A 64 13.22 15.22 -11.32
N PRO A 65 13.62 16.40 -10.79
CA PRO A 65 13.32 17.68 -11.44
C PRO A 65 14.21 17.92 -12.66
N ALA A 66 13.62 18.51 -13.70
CA ALA A 66 14.30 19.07 -14.86
C ALA A 66 13.67 20.43 -15.24
N ASN A 67 14.08 21.02 -16.35
CA ASN A 67 13.52 22.28 -16.83
C ASN A 67 12.07 22.08 -17.29
N LYS A 68 11.10 22.69 -16.59
CA LYS A 68 9.65 22.56 -16.84
C LYS A 68 9.16 21.11 -16.88
N LYS A 69 9.80 20.24 -16.11
CA LYS A 69 9.52 18.81 -16.11
C LYS A 69 9.84 18.18 -14.76
N VAL A 70 9.04 17.21 -14.33
CA VAL A 70 9.40 16.24 -13.30
C VAL A 70 9.23 14.85 -13.88
N THR A 71 10.25 14.01 -13.77
CA THR A 71 10.12 12.57 -14.05
C THR A 71 9.97 11.86 -12.72
N LEU A 72 8.82 11.24 -12.49
CA LEU A 72 8.62 10.31 -11.39
C LEU A 72 9.17 8.96 -11.81
N THR A 73 9.98 8.32 -10.97
CA THR A 73 10.52 6.97 -11.21
C THR A 73 10.27 6.13 -9.98
N TRP A 74 9.77 4.91 -10.14
CA TRP A 74 9.64 3.95 -9.05
C TRP A 74 10.09 2.56 -9.50
N ARG A 75 10.50 1.77 -8.51
CA ARG A 75 10.89 0.38 -8.70
C ARG A 75 10.14 -0.49 -7.73
N THR A 76 9.48 -1.51 -8.24
CA THR A 76 8.88 -2.57 -7.44
C THR A 76 9.89 -3.70 -7.24
N GLU A 77 9.82 -4.40 -6.11
CA GLU A 77 10.52 -5.66 -5.87
C GLU A 77 9.62 -6.85 -6.19
N THR A 78 8.33 -6.70 -5.92
CA THR A 78 7.26 -7.66 -6.23
C THR A 78 5.95 -6.92 -6.51
N GLU A 79 5.10 -7.54 -7.31
CA GLU A 79 3.74 -7.09 -7.65
C GLU A 79 2.79 -8.29 -7.64
N ALA A 80 2.01 -8.46 -6.58
CA ALA A 80 1.01 -9.54 -6.51
C ALA A 80 -0.39 -8.96 -6.67
N ASP A 81 -1.16 -9.49 -7.61
CA ASP A 81 -2.54 -9.05 -7.88
C ASP A 81 -2.67 -7.53 -8.13
N ASN A 82 -1.61 -6.87 -8.63
CA ASN A 82 -1.62 -5.45 -8.99
C ASN A 82 -2.18 -5.27 -10.41
N ALA A 83 -3.17 -4.40 -10.59
CA ALA A 83 -3.67 -4.02 -11.90
C ALA A 83 -2.82 -2.89 -12.52
N GLY A 84 -2.27 -2.00 -11.70
CA GLY A 84 -1.42 -0.92 -12.18
C GLY A 84 -1.38 0.29 -11.24
N PHE A 85 -0.92 1.41 -11.79
CA PHE A 85 -0.56 2.60 -11.03
C PHE A 85 -1.24 3.87 -11.55
N ASN A 86 -1.61 4.74 -10.62
CA ASN A 86 -1.94 6.13 -10.88
C ASN A 86 -0.93 7.07 -10.21
N ILE A 87 -0.77 8.24 -10.81
CA ILE A 87 0.11 9.29 -10.31
C ILE A 87 -0.76 10.45 -9.84
N TRP A 88 -0.51 10.90 -8.62
CA TRP A 88 -1.27 11.98 -8.00
C TRP A 88 -0.35 13.14 -7.67
N ARG A 89 -0.76 14.34 -8.07
CA ARG A 89 -0.17 15.58 -7.59
C ARG A 89 -0.94 16.02 -6.35
N ALA A 90 -0.25 16.13 -5.21
CA ALA A 90 -0.92 16.47 -3.94
C ALA A 90 -1.49 17.90 -3.94
N GLU A 91 -0.99 18.80 -4.81
CA GLU A 91 -1.63 20.08 -5.05
C GLU A 91 -2.99 19.87 -5.76
N GLY A 92 -4.06 20.02 -4.98
CA GLY A 92 -5.42 19.77 -5.43
C GLY A 92 -5.79 18.28 -5.52
N PHE A 93 -4.95 17.37 -4.99
CA PHE A 93 -5.14 15.91 -5.07
C PHE A 93 -5.64 15.48 -6.46
N GLN A 94 -4.88 15.82 -7.49
CA GLN A 94 -5.25 15.58 -8.87
C GLN A 94 -4.53 14.36 -9.41
N LYS A 95 -5.27 13.39 -9.94
CA LYS A 95 -4.70 12.32 -10.76
C LYS A 95 -4.23 12.89 -12.10
N ILE A 96 -2.97 12.64 -12.48
CA ILE A 96 -2.33 13.29 -13.63
C ILE A 96 -2.05 12.36 -14.82
N ASN A 97 -2.18 11.04 -14.67
CA ASN A 97 -2.17 10.09 -15.78
C ASN A 97 -3.58 9.90 -16.36
N GLU A 98 -3.70 9.87 -17.69
CA GLU A 98 -4.98 9.69 -18.40
C GLU A 98 -5.52 8.25 -18.28
N ALA A 99 -4.62 7.28 -18.42
CA ALA A 99 -4.90 5.85 -18.30
C ALA A 99 -4.06 5.24 -17.17
N LEU A 100 -4.58 4.17 -16.56
CA LEU A 100 -3.83 3.39 -15.56
C LEU A 100 -2.53 2.88 -16.19
N ILE A 101 -1.41 3.06 -15.50
CA ILE A 101 -0.12 2.55 -15.92
C ILE A 101 -0.10 1.06 -15.56
N PRO A 102 -0.11 0.12 -16.52
CA PRO A 102 -0.30 -1.29 -16.20
C PRO A 102 0.85 -1.83 -15.37
N ALA A 103 0.51 -2.69 -14.41
CA ALA A 103 1.47 -3.53 -13.72
C ALA A 103 2.13 -4.49 -14.72
N LEU A 104 3.46 -4.55 -14.71
CA LEU A 104 4.29 -5.41 -15.55
C LEU A 104 5.12 -6.40 -14.72
N GLY A 105 5.17 -6.22 -13.40
CA GLY A 105 5.84 -7.12 -12.48
C GLY A 105 5.02 -8.38 -12.16
N SER A 106 5.51 -9.12 -11.18
CA SER A 106 4.95 -10.39 -10.72
C SER A 106 5.18 -10.59 -9.22
N PRO A 107 4.53 -11.58 -8.58
CA PRO A 107 4.71 -11.84 -7.15
C PRO A 107 6.15 -12.18 -6.73
N VAL A 108 7.03 -12.51 -7.68
CA VAL A 108 8.42 -12.93 -7.42
C VAL A 108 9.47 -12.04 -8.09
N SER A 109 9.05 -11.08 -8.91
CA SER A 109 9.94 -10.15 -9.61
C SER A 109 9.20 -8.87 -9.91
N GLY A 110 9.73 -7.73 -9.47
CA GLY A 110 9.24 -6.40 -9.79
C GLY A 110 9.85 -5.83 -11.07
N GLU A 111 9.59 -4.56 -11.30
CA GLU A 111 9.85 -3.83 -12.54
C GLU A 111 10.18 -2.34 -12.26
N ASP A 112 10.84 -1.69 -13.21
CA ASP A 112 11.11 -0.26 -13.19
C ASP A 112 10.08 0.51 -14.03
N TYR A 113 9.61 1.63 -13.49
CA TYR A 113 8.61 2.47 -14.14
C TYR A 113 8.99 3.95 -14.09
N ASP A 114 8.46 4.70 -15.05
CA ASP A 114 8.54 6.16 -15.05
C ASP A 114 7.25 6.83 -15.55
N PHE A 115 7.05 8.07 -15.08
CA PHE A 115 5.99 8.97 -15.55
C PHE A 115 6.53 10.40 -15.63
N VAL A 116 6.16 11.12 -16.70
CA VAL A 116 6.64 12.48 -16.94
C VAL A 116 5.51 13.50 -16.75
N ASP A 117 5.67 14.41 -15.78
CA ASP A 117 4.84 15.61 -15.63
C ASP A 117 5.52 16.81 -16.30
N GLU A 118 4.99 17.23 -17.45
CA GLU A 118 5.44 18.43 -18.19
C GLU A 118 4.61 19.68 -17.88
N TRP A 119 3.56 19.57 -17.06
CA TRP A 119 2.64 20.67 -16.72
C TRP A 119 3.07 21.39 -15.44
N VAL A 120 4.39 21.50 -15.25
CA VAL A 120 5.02 22.08 -14.07
C VAL A 120 5.79 23.36 -14.40
N LEU A 121 5.70 24.32 -13.48
CA LEU A 121 6.46 25.55 -13.49
C LEU A 121 7.79 25.42 -12.72
N ASN A 122 8.87 25.97 -13.29
CA ASN A 122 10.16 26.08 -12.60
C ASN A 122 10.03 26.92 -11.33
N GLY A 123 10.78 26.55 -10.29
CA GLY A 123 10.80 27.22 -8.99
C GLY A 123 9.64 26.86 -8.07
N LYS A 124 8.55 26.26 -8.60
CA LYS A 124 7.43 25.76 -7.79
C LYS A 124 7.74 24.37 -7.24
N ARG A 125 7.37 24.14 -5.97
CA ARG A 125 7.51 22.83 -5.31
C ARG A 125 6.28 21.99 -5.58
N TYR A 126 6.50 20.76 -6.02
CA TYR A 126 5.46 19.76 -6.24
C TYR A 126 5.68 18.56 -5.33
N PHE A 127 4.57 17.92 -4.96
CA PHE A 127 4.52 16.69 -4.20
C PHE A 127 3.72 15.66 -4.99
N TYR A 128 4.24 14.45 -5.06
CA TYR A 128 3.65 13.35 -5.81
C TYR A 128 3.40 12.15 -4.90
N LEU A 129 2.25 11.51 -5.09
CA LEU A 129 1.92 10.21 -4.53
C LEU A 129 1.79 9.22 -5.69
N LEU A 130 2.22 7.99 -5.45
CA LEU A 130 1.97 6.84 -6.32
C LEU A 130 0.80 6.07 -5.70
N GLU A 131 -0.25 5.83 -6.46
CA GLU A 131 -1.35 4.93 -6.08
C GLU A 131 -1.18 3.63 -6.84
N ASP A 132 -1.11 2.49 -6.17
CA ASP A 132 -1.35 1.19 -6.78
C ASP A 132 -2.83 0.81 -6.65
N ILE A 133 -3.32 0.13 -7.67
CA ILE A 133 -4.69 -0.40 -7.76
C ILE A 133 -4.58 -1.91 -7.94
N ASP A 134 -5.11 -2.69 -7.00
CA ASP A 134 -5.17 -4.14 -7.14
C ASP A 134 -6.21 -4.58 -8.19
N THR A 135 -6.21 -5.87 -8.54
CA THR A 135 -7.17 -6.47 -9.50
C THR A 135 -8.62 -6.45 -9.01
N ASN A 136 -8.87 -6.15 -7.74
CA ASN A 136 -10.19 -5.97 -7.13
C ASN A 136 -10.61 -4.48 -7.07
N GLY A 137 -9.74 -3.55 -7.47
CA GLY A 137 -9.96 -2.12 -7.45
C GLY A 137 -9.63 -1.42 -6.12
N ASN A 138 -8.95 -2.09 -5.19
CA ASN A 138 -8.51 -1.47 -3.94
C ASN A 138 -7.26 -0.61 -4.18
N SER A 139 -7.19 0.54 -3.53
CA SER A 139 -6.09 1.51 -3.65
C SER A 139 -5.13 1.46 -2.47
N THR A 140 -3.82 1.51 -2.74
CA THR A 140 -2.78 1.84 -1.74
C THR A 140 -1.94 3.01 -2.24
N PHE A 141 -1.56 3.93 -1.33
CA PHE A 141 -0.79 5.13 -1.68
C PHE A 141 0.62 5.11 -1.08
N HIS A 142 1.60 5.58 -1.86
CA HIS A 142 3.01 5.69 -1.49
C HIS A 142 3.55 7.11 -1.66
N GLY A 143 4.48 7.49 -0.80
CA GLY A 143 5.11 8.81 -0.77
C GLY A 143 4.67 9.66 0.43
N PRO A 144 4.62 11.00 0.30
CA PRO A 144 4.88 11.79 -0.89
C PRO A 144 6.38 11.92 -1.19
N VAL A 145 6.72 12.01 -2.48
CA VAL A 145 8.03 12.50 -2.94
C VAL A 145 7.92 13.91 -3.49
N LYS A 146 9.01 14.67 -3.45
CA LYS A 146 8.99 16.10 -3.80
C LYS A 146 10.03 16.45 -4.86
N ALA A 147 9.69 17.40 -5.72
CA ALA A 147 10.60 17.97 -6.70
C ALA A 147 10.37 19.48 -6.86
N VAL A 148 11.43 20.21 -7.24
CA VAL A 148 11.36 21.63 -7.61
C VAL A 148 12.01 21.76 -8.99
N PRO A 149 11.23 21.78 -10.08
CA PRO A 149 11.75 21.97 -11.43
C PRO A 149 12.59 23.24 -11.52
N ARG A 150 13.72 23.17 -12.22
CA ARG A 150 14.62 24.32 -12.41
C ARG A 150 15.16 24.30 -13.82
N ARG A 151 15.34 25.49 -14.38
CA ARG A 151 16.13 25.63 -15.60
C ARG A 151 17.59 25.40 -15.22
N TRP A 152 18.21 24.40 -15.85
CA TRP A 152 19.63 24.15 -15.65
C TRP A 152 20.42 25.27 -16.34
N TYR A 153 20.93 26.21 -15.55
CA TYR A 153 21.96 27.14 -15.95
C TYR A 153 23.25 26.55 -15.38
N GLY A 154 24.07 25.91 -16.20
CA GLY A 154 25.16 25.04 -15.73
C GLY A 154 26.00 25.56 -14.56
N GLY A 155 25.94 24.81 -13.44
CA GLY A 155 26.99 24.64 -12.43
C GLY A 155 27.21 25.76 -11.41
N GLU A 156 27.05 25.46 -10.12
CA GLU A 156 27.92 25.99 -9.07
C GLU A 156 28.41 24.82 -8.21
N ARG A 157 29.72 24.88 -7.94
CA ARG A 157 30.55 23.91 -7.22
C ARG A 157 30.13 23.75 -5.76
#